data_AF-A0A8C6V8M2-F1
#
_entry.id   AF-A0A8C6V8M2-F1
#
_cell.length_a   1.000
_cell.length_b   1.000
_cell.length_c   1.000
_cell.angle_alpha   90.00
_cell.angle_beta   90.00
_cell.angle_gamma   90.00
#
_symmetry.space_group_name_H-M   'P 1'
#
loop_
_entity.id
_entity.type
_entity.pdbx_description
1 polymer ?
#
loop_
_entity_poly.entity_id
_entity_poly.type
_entity_poly.pdbx_seq_one_letter_code
_entity_poly.pdbx_strand_id
1 'polypeptide(L)'
;MGGTSPYLPIVVLLLLLFQCWPSTCVTVTSNRHKVEVHEFSDAELSCTFRTERDQNPRIEWKKRGKDVSFVYFDGHFRGPFEGRATIDGATVTLQRVTQDDAGEYRCEISAPLDSVSLGETNVTLKVLVPPHTPSCQIPSTAVTGSVVRLQCHDHQSIPPQRTPGSRTTSQSACPATPTPPTSSEQTPGSWSSSLCPKRTVGGTAVWPPTESGRPKCARPKT
;
A
#
# COMPACT_ATOMS: atom_id res chain seq x y z
N MET A 1 67.68 -22.17 37.59
CA MET A 1 67.56 -21.38 36.35
C MET A 1 66.63 -22.14 35.42
N GLY A 2 65.33 -21.84 35.45
CA GLY A 2 64.35 -22.48 34.57
C GLY A 2 64.23 -21.68 33.28
N GLY A 3 64.81 -22.17 32.19
CA GLY A 3 64.70 -21.53 30.88
C GLY A 3 63.33 -21.79 30.28
N THR A 4 62.54 -20.73 30.10
CA THR A 4 61.29 -20.80 29.33
C THR A 4 61.64 -20.89 27.84
N SER A 5 61.11 -21.94 27.19
CA SER A 5 61.37 -22.22 25.78
C SER A 5 60.80 -21.10 24.88
N PRO A 6 61.60 -20.47 24.00
CA PRO A 6 61.17 -19.36 23.14
C PRO A 6 60.16 -19.78 22.06
N TYR A 7 59.95 -21.08 21.88
CA TYR A 7 58.95 -21.63 20.95
C TYR A 7 57.52 -21.53 21.49
N LEU A 8 57.35 -21.48 22.82
CA LEU A 8 56.04 -21.41 23.45
C LEU A 8 55.24 -20.14 23.05
N PRO A 9 55.80 -18.91 23.08
CA PRO A 9 55.06 -17.72 22.64
C PRO A 9 54.77 -17.73 21.14
N ILE A 10 55.62 -18.33 20.31
CA ILE A 10 55.40 -18.42 18.85
C ILE A 10 54.26 -19.39 18.54
N VAL A 11 54.21 -20.55 19.21
CA VAL A 11 53.10 -21.51 19.08
C VAL A 11 51.79 -20.91 19.58
N VAL A 12 51.82 -20.17 20.70
CA VAL A 12 50.63 -19.45 21.20
C VAL A 12 50.18 -18.37 20.23
N LEU A 13 51.10 -17.60 19.63
CA LEU A 13 50.78 -16.58 18.63
C LEU A 13 50.17 -17.21 17.36
N LEU A 14 50.71 -18.33 16.87
CA LEU A 14 50.16 -19.07 15.74
C LEU A 14 48.78 -19.67 16.04
N LEU A 15 48.56 -20.17 17.27
CA LEU A 15 47.26 -20.68 17.71
C LEU A 15 46.21 -19.56 17.85
N LEU A 16 46.61 -18.35 18.25
CA LEU A 16 45.73 -17.17 18.32
C LEU A 16 45.35 -16.65 16.92
N LEU A 17 46.29 -16.71 15.96
CA LEU A 17 46.02 -16.34 14.56
C LEU A 17 45.11 -17.36 13.83
N PHE A 18 45.00 -18.59 14.34
CA PHE A 18 44.12 -19.63 13.79
C PHE A 18 42.66 -19.55 14.29
N GLN A 19 42.32 -18.62 15.20
CA GLN A 19 40.98 -18.54 15.80
C GLN A 19 39.96 -17.71 15.01
N CYS A 20 40.30 -17.23 13.82
CA CYS A 20 39.35 -16.53 12.96
C CYS A 20 38.97 -17.42 11.77
N TRP A 21 38.36 -18.57 12.05
CA TRP A 21 37.60 -19.26 11.01
C TRP A 21 36.32 -18.47 10.74
N PRO A 22 36.00 -18.18 9.47
CA PRO A 22 34.74 -17.55 9.14
C PRO A 22 33.62 -18.39 9.74
N SER A 23 32.80 -17.74 10.58
CA SER A 23 31.66 -18.41 11.21
C SER A 23 30.69 -18.84 10.12
N THR A 24 30.47 -20.14 10.02
CA THR A 24 29.71 -20.76 8.93
C THR A 24 28.21 -20.59 9.18
N CYS A 25 27.60 -19.48 8.73
CA CYS A 25 26.22 -19.16 9.05
C CYS A 25 25.33 -18.91 7.83
N VAL A 26 24.09 -19.39 7.91
CA VAL A 26 23.05 -19.01 6.96
C VAL A 26 22.83 -17.51 7.04
N THR A 27 22.97 -16.83 5.92
CA THR A 27 22.68 -15.39 5.81
C THR A 27 21.42 -15.20 4.98
N VAL A 28 20.47 -14.43 5.48
CA VAL A 28 19.21 -14.12 4.79
C VAL A 28 19.04 -12.60 4.74
N THR A 29 18.79 -12.08 3.54
CA THR A 29 18.70 -10.64 3.28
C THR A 29 17.58 -10.31 2.31
N SER A 30 16.98 -9.14 2.45
CA SER A 30 16.03 -8.58 1.47
C SER A 30 16.62 -7.35 0.81
N ASN A 31 16.46 -7.21 -0.51
CA ASN A 31 16.83 -5.97 -1.20
C ASN A 31 15.89 -4.80 -0.84
N ARG A 32 14.65 -5.10 -0.41
CA ARG A 32 13.58 -4.14 -0.24
C ARG A 32 12.64 -4.57 0.88
N HIS A 33 13.00 -4.19 2.11
CA HIS A 33 12.24 -4.47 3.32
C HIS A 33 10.85 -3.79 3.37
N LYS A 34 10.61 -2.78 2.50
CA LYS A 34 9.34 -2.06 2.43
C LYS A 34 8.91 -1.93 0.97
N VAL A 35 7.86 -2.68 0.62
CA VAL A 35 7.28 -2.75 -0.73
C VAL A 35 5.98 -1.96 -0.72
N GLU A 36 5.87 -0.97 -1.59
CA GLU A 36 4.63 -0.19 -1.79
C GLU A 36 4.18 -0.37 -3.24
N VAL A 37 2.96 -0.86 -3.41
CA VAL A 37 2.38 -1.20 -4.73
C VAL A 37 0.92 -0.79 -4.77
N HIS A 38 0.38 -0.58 -5.96
CA HIS A 38 -1.04 -0.27 -6.10
C HIS A 38 -1.89 -1.53 -6.02
N GLU A 39 -3.14 -1.39 -5.61
CA GLU A 39 -4.09 -2.49 -5.68
C GLU A 39 -4.21 -3.02 -7.12
N PHE A 40 -4.34 -4.34 -7.24
CA PHE A 40 -4.37 -5.13 -8.49
C PHE A 40 -3.08 -5.15 -9.31
N SER A 41 -1.98 -4.56 -8.83
CA SER A 41 -0.65 -4.78 -9.41
C SER A 41 0.05 -5.99 -8.79
N ASP A 42 1.17 -6.38 -9.35
CA ASP A 42 2.00 -7.46 -8.80
C ASP A 42 2.97 -6.89 -7.76
N ALA A 43 3.31 -7.71 -6.76
CA ALA A 43 4.23 -7.34 -5.69
C ALA A 43 5.33 -8.39 -5.54
N GLU A 44 6.58 -7.95 -5.52
CA GLU A 44 7.75 -8.80 -5.29
C GLU A 44 8.22 -8.66 -3.84
N LEU A 45 8.24 -9.78 -3.12
CA LEU A 45 8.74 -9.92 -1.76
C LEU A 45 10.13 -10.57 -1.82
N SER A 46 11.15 -9.73 -1.88
CA SER A 46 12.53 -10.20 -2.03
C SER A 46 13.04 -10.91 -0.79
N CYS A 47 13.57 -12.11 -0.99
CA CYS A 47 14.38 -12.84 -0.04
C CYS A 47 15.51 -13.51 -0.79
N THR A 48 16.73 -13.23 -0.36
CA THR A 48 17.97 -13.80 -0.88
C THR A 48 18.72 -14.44 0.28
N PHE A 49 19.35 -15.57 0.02
CA PHE A 49 20.07 -16.30 1.05
C PHE A 49 21.41 -16.80 0.56
N ARG A 50 22.30 -17.07 1.51
CA ARG A 50 23.57 -17.76 1.28
C ARG A 50 23.71 -18.85 2.34
N THR A 51 23.98 -20.06 1.86
CA THR A 51 24.32 -21.24 2.66
C THR A 51 25.75 -21.65 2.31
N GLU A 52 26.40 -22.40 3.20
CA GLU A 52 27.77 -22.87 2.97
C GLU A 52 27.86 -24.35 2.63
N ARG A 53 27.08 -25.19 3.31
CA ARG A 53 27.10 -26.65 3.13
C ARG A 53 25.79 -27.17 2.57
N ASP A 54 24.68 -26.58 2.98
CA ASP A 54 23.36 -27.00 2.50
C ASP A 54 23.06 -26.45 1.11
N GLN A 55 23.03 -27.34 0.12
CA GLN A 55 22.71 -26.98 -1.27
C GLN A 55 21.20 -26.91 -1.53
N ASN A 56 20.37 -27.43 -0.63
CA ASN A 56 18.92 -27.44 -0.79
C ASN A 56 18.22 -27.09 0.54
N PRO A 57 18.41 -25.86 1.03
CA PRO A 57 17.79 -25.42 2.27
C PRO A 57 16.26 -25.33 2.12
N ARG A 58 15.54 -25.54 3.23
CA ARG A 58 14.10 -25.39 3.28
C ARG A 58 13.71 -23.92 3.33
N ILE A 59 12.81 -23.51 2.44
CA ILE A 59 12.32 -22.14 2.33
C ILE A 59 10.87 -22.08 2.82
N GLU A 60 10.59 -21.18 3.75
CA GLU A 60 9.24 -20.94 4.26
C GLU A 60 8.91 -19.44 4.23
N TRP A 61 7.69 -19.11 3.81
CA TRP A 61 7.14 -17.76 3.94
C TRP A 61 5.91 -17.76 4.83
N LYS A 62 5.86 -16.79 5.74
CA LYS A 62 4.78 -16.59 6.70
C LYS A 62 4.29 -15.15 6.66
N LYS A 63 2.98 -14.94 6.66
CA LYS A 63 2.39 -13.62 6.86
C LYS A 63 2.10 -13.42 8.33
N ARG A 64 2.65 -12.35 8.90
CA ARG A 64 2.41 -11.91 10.29
C ARG A 64 1.08 -11.16 10.34
N GLY A 65 0.22 -11.55 11.26
CA GLY A 65 -1.08 -10.94 11.51
C GLY A 65 -1.51 -11.16 12.95
N LYS A 66 -2.83 -11.17 13.22
CA LYS A 66 -3.37 -11.63 14.51
C LYS A 66 -2.96 -13.09 14.78
N ASP A 67 -3.01 -13.89 13.72
CA ASP A 67 -2.46 -15.23 13.65
C ASP A 67 -1.39 -15.28 12.55
N VAL A 68 -0.39 -16.15 12.73
CA VAL A 68 0.63 -16.39 11.71
C VAL A 68 0.06 -17.36 10.68
N SER A 69 0.02 -16.95 9.42
CA SER A 69 -0.46 -17.79 8.31
C SER A 69 0.70 -18.17 7.39
N PHE A 70 0.71 -19.43 6.95
CA PHE A 70 1.67 -19.87 5.94
C PHE A 70 1.31 -19.29 4.58
N VAL A 71 2.31 -18.73 3.90
CA VAL A 71 2.23 -18.24 2.53
C VAL A 71 2.81 -19.30 1.59
N TYR A 72 4.01 -19.78 1.91
CA TYR A 72 4.70 -20.84 1.20
C TYR A 72 5.30 -21.82 2.23
N PHE A 73 4.91 -23.09 2.14
CA PHE A 73 5.34 -24.13 3.08
C PHE A 73 5.33 -25.49 2.40
N ASP A 74 6.41 -26.25 2.61
CA ASP A 74 6.60 -27.59 2.07
C ASP A 74 6.47 -27.63 0.53
N GLY A 75 7.16 -26.70 -0.14
CA GLY A 75 7.20 -26.63 -1.61
C GLY A 75 5.95 -26.06 -2.29
N HIS A 76 4.94 -25.63 -1.52
CA HIS A 76 3.66 -25.20 -2.07
C HIS A 76 3.17 -23.90 -1.43
N PHE A 77 2.49 -23.06 -2.24
CA PHE A 77 1.70 -21.96 -1.71
C PHE A 77 0.50 -22.48 -0.93
N ARG A 78 0.02 -21.70 0.05
CA ARG A 78 -1.11 -22.09 0.92
C ARG A 78 -2.22 -21.05 0.91
N GLY A 79 -3.45 -21.52 1.10
CA GLY A 79 -4.61 -20.66 1.35
C GLY A 79 -4.86 -19.67 0.21
N PRO A 80 -5.05 -18.37 0.49
CA PRO A 80 -5.39 -17.41 -0.55
C PRO A 80 -4.24 -17.14 -1.53
N PHE A 81 -3.03 -17.65 -1.29
CA PHE A 81 -1.87 -17.41 -2.16
C PHE A 81 -1.73 -18.48 -3.26
N GLU A 82 -2.44 -19.61 -3.15
CA GLU A 82 -2.47 -20.65 -4.19
C GLU A 82 -3.01 -20.11 -5.52
N GLY A 83 -2.32 -20.43 -6.62
CA GLY A 83 -2.75 -20.06 -7.97
C GLY A 83 -2.49 -18.61 -8.39
N ARG A 84 -2.04 -17.74 -7.47
CA ARG A 84 -1.70 -16.34 -7.78
C ARG A 84 -0.34 -15.89 -7.28
N ALA A 85 0.45 -16.79 -6.72
CA ALA A 85 1.81 -16.52 -6.28
C ALA A 85 2.80 -17.45 -6.98
N THR A 86 4.00 -16.95 -7.21
CA THR A 86 5.13 -17.70 -7.79
C THR A 86 6.37 -17.46 -6.95
N ILE A 87 7.30 -18.42 -6.95
CA ILE A 87 8.56 -18.32 -6.21
C ILE A 87 9.74 -18.54 -7.18
N ASP A 88 10.77 -17.70 -7.05
CA ASP A 88 12.05 -17.85 -7.73
C ASP A 88 13.19 -17.76 -6.69
N GLY A 89 13.96 -18.83 -6.55
CA GLY A 89 14.84 -19.03 -5.40
C GLY A 89 14.04 -18.98 -4.08
N ALA A 90 14.21 -17.91 -3.30
CA ALA A 90 13.40 -17.63 -2.11
C ALA A 90 12.50 -16.39 -2.26
N THR A 91 12.53 -15.71 -3.40
CA THR A 91 11.74 -14.48 -3.62
C THR A 91 10.35 -14.84 -4.11
N VAL A 92 9.33 -14.29 -3.45
CA VAL A 92 7.92 -14.54 -3.77
C VAL A 92 7.36 -13.37 -4.56
N THR A 93 6.70 -13.66 -5.67
CA THR A 93 5.93 -12.68 -6.45
C THR A 93 4.44 -12.98 -6.29
N LEU A 94 3.71 -12.03 -5.75
CA LEU A 94 2.26 -12.09 -5.58
C LEU A 94 1.57 -11.32 -6.69
N GLN A 95 0.69 -11.98 -7.43
CA GLN A 95 -0.04 -11.38 -8.53
C GLN A 95 -1.34 -10.73 -8.06
N ARG A 96 -1.66 -9.58 -8.66
CA ARG A 96 -2.93 -8.85 -8.46
C ARG A 96 -3.28 -8.66 -6.98
N VAL A 97 -2.38 -8.00 -6.25
CA VAL A 97 -2.52 -7.82 -4.79
C VAL A 97 -3.78 -7.02 -4.43
N THR A 98 -4.34 -7.33 -3.27
CA THR A 98 -5.53 -6.66 -2.71
C THR A 98 -5.18 -5.97 -1.40
N GLN A 99 -6.05 -5.11 -0.90
CA GLN A 99 -5.87 -4.50 0.42
C GLN A 99 -5.61 -5.54 1.53
N ASP A 100 -6.28 -6.71 1.45
CA ASP A 100 -6.12 -7.79 2.42
C ASP A 100 -4.72 -8.40 2.41
N ASP A 101 -3.95 -8.26 1.32
CA ASP A 101 -2.58 -8.75 1.23
C ASP A 101 -1.58 -7.85 1.97
N ALA A 102 -1.95 -6.62 2.33
CA ALA A 102 -1.08 -5.75 3.12
C ALA A 102 -0.70 -6.41 4.45
N GLY A 103 0.55 -6.22 4.88
CA GLY A 103 1.07 -6.82 6.10
C GLY A 103 2.57 -7.03 6.10
N GLU A 104 3.07 -7.62 7.18
CA GLU A 104 4.47 -8.02 7.30
C GLU A 104 4.60 -9.51 6.95
N TYR A 105 5.59 -9.81 6.12
CA TYR A 105 5.91 -11.15 5.65
C TYR A 105 7.29 -11.53 6.17
N ARG A 106 7.44 -12.73 6.71
CA ARG A 106 8.71 -13.28 7.18
C ARG A 106 9.13 -14.41 6.24
N CYS A 107 10.31 -14.28 5.67
CA CYS A 107 11.04 -15.35 4.98
C CYS A 107 11.93 -16.06 6.00
N GLU A 108 11.86 -17.39 6.07
CA GLU A 108 12.66 -18.24 6.94
C GLU A 108 13.38 -19.29 6.08
N ILE A 109 14.70 -19.39 6.25
CA ILE A 109 15.56 -20.32 5.52
C ILE A 109 16.19 -21.26 6.55
N SER A 110 15.88 -22.56 6.43
CA SER A 110 16.43 -23.60 7.29
C SER A 110 17.43 -24.46 6.52
N ALA A 111 18.70 -24.44 6.90
CA ALA A 111 19.80 -25.20 6.32
C ALA A 111 20.45 -26.11 7.39
N PRO A 112 19.92 -27.33 7.64
CA PRO A 112 20.39 -28.21 8.71
C PRO A 112 21.87 -28.61 8.65
N LEU A 113 22.52 -28.49 7.47
CA LEU A 113 23.93 -28.84 7.30
C LEU A 113 24.90 -27.71 7.71
N ASP A 114 24.41 -26.49 7.91
CA ASP A 114 25.21 -25.32 8.30
C ASP A 114 25.28 -25.19 9.84
N SER A 115 26.33 -24.55 10.38
CA SER A 115 26.52 -24.46 11.85
C SER A 115 25.47 -23.58 12.52
N VAL A 116 25.02 -22.54 11.83
CA VAL A 116 23.81 -21.77 12.17
C VAL A 116 22.80 -22.11 11.10
N SER A 117 21.83 -22.94 11.44
CA SER A 117 20.92 -23.58 10.47
C SER A 117 19.65 -22.79 10.18
N LEU A 118 19.44 -21.63 10.78
CA LEU A 118 18.24 -20.81 10.58
C LEU A 118 18.63 -19.35 10.33
N GLY A 119 18.11 -18.78 9.26
CA GLY A 119 18.13 -17.34 9.03
C GLY A 119 16.75 -16.83 8.63
N GLU A 120 16.48 -15.56 8.92
CA GLU A 120 15.19 -14.94 8.63
C GLU A 120 15.32 -13.48 8.21
N THR A 121 14.35 -13.00 7.44
CA THR A 121 14.20 -11.57 7.12
C THR A 121 12.71 -11.21 6.99
N ASN A 122 12.39 -9.96 7.28
CA ASN A 122 11.02 -9.43 7.21
C ASN A 122 10.87 -8.44 6.05
N VAL A 123 9.75 -8.52 5.35
CA VAL A 123 9.35 -7.63 4.27
C VAL A 123 7.94 -7.11 4.56
N THR A 124 7.78 -5.79 4.62
CA THR A 124 6.47 -5.14 4.79
C THR A 124 5.89 -4.79 3.43
N LEU A 125 4.71 -5.34 3.13
CA LEU A 125 3.92 -5.00 1.94
C LEU A 125 2.84 -3.97 2.31
N LYS A 126 2.85 -2.84 1.61
CA LYS A 126 1.77 -1.85 1.63
C LYS A 126 1.07 -1.82 0.28
N VAL A 127 -0.25 -1.98 0.32
CA VAL A 127 -1.10 -1.88 -0.85
C VAL A 127 -1.77 -0.52 -0.84
N LEU A 128 -1.56 0.23 -1.92
CA LEU A 128 -2.04 1.58 -2.13
C LEU A 128 -3.35 1.52 -2.89
N VAL A 129 -4.43 1.90 -2.21
CA VAL A 129 -5.77 1.94 -2.80
C VAL A 129 -6.01 3.38 -3.27
N PRO A 130 -6.25 3.61 -4.58
CA PRO A 130 -6.53 4.94 -5.09
C PRO A 130 -7.82 5.51 -4.46
N PRO A 131 -7.96 6.85 -4.39
CA PRO A 131 -9.17 7.48 -3.87
C PRO A 131 -10.36 7.10 -4.71
N HIS A 132 -11.35 6.45 -4.09
CA HIS A 132 -12.63 6.20 -4.72
C HIS A 132 -13.46 7.50 -4.71
N THR A 133 -14.58 7.53 -5.45
CA THR A 133 -15.51 8.66 -5.38
C THR A 133 -15.97 8.84 -3.93
N PRO A 134 -15.69 9.98 -3.27
CA PRO A 134 -16.02 10.17 -1.87
C PRO A 134 -17.54 10.29 -1.67
N SER A 135 -18.01 9.87 -0.50
CA SER A 135 -19.39 10.12 -0.08
C SER A 135 -19.48 11.55 0.45
N CYS A 136 -20.28 12.38 -0.19
CA CYS A 136 -20.53 13.75 0.26
C CYS A 136 -21.88 13.85 0.96
N GLN A 137 -21.87 14.32 2.20
CA GLN A 137 -23.05 14.73 2.93
C GLN A 137 -23.46 16.12 2.43
N ILE A 138 -24.58 16.14 1.72
CA ILE A 138 -25.18 17.35 1.18
C ILE A 138 -26.47 17.61 1.96
N PRO A 139 -26.66 18.79 2.57
CA PRO A 139 -27.93 19.12 3.20
C PRO A 139 -29.05 19.17 2.16
N SER A 140 -30.20 18.58 2.49
CA SER A 140 -31.36 18.47 1.60
C SER A 140 -31.96 19.81 1.19
N THR A 141 -31.73 20.84 2.01
CA THR A 141 -32.27 22.19 1.82
C THR A 141 -31.21 23.24 2.17
N ALA A 142 -31.14 24.29 1.37
CA ALA A 142 -30.31 25.44 1.63
C ALA A 142 -31.08 26.73 1.31
N VAL A 143 -30.80 27.79 2.08
CA VAL A 143 -31.38 29.11 1.85
C VAL A 143 -30.55 29.84 0.80
N THR A 144 -31.25 30.50 -0.14
CA THR A 144 -30.60 31.30 -1.19
C THR A 144 -29.81 32.43 -0.55
N GLY A 145 -28.52 32.55 -0.89
CA GLY A 145 -27.61 33.55 -0.33
C GLY A 145 -26.83 33.09 0.91
N SER A 146 -27.09 31.89 1.43
CA SER A 146 -26.33 31.32 2.56
C SER A 146 -25.09 30.54 2.10
N VAL A 147 -24.05 30.53 2.94
CA VAL A 147 -22.86 29.68 2.75
C VAL A 147 -23.17 28.29 3.29
N VAL A 148 -23.08 27.29 2.42
CA VAL A 148 -23.27 25.88 2.79
C VAL A 148 -21.90 25.21 2.89
N ARG A 149 -21.68 24.45 3.98
CA ARG A 149 -20.53 23.57 4.13
C ARG A 149 -20.92 22.16 3.66
N LEU A 150 -20.19 21.65 2.67
CA LEU A 150 -20.30 20.27 2.23
C LEU A 150 -19.20 19.44 2.89
N GLN A 151 -19.56 18.26 3.36
CA GLN A 151 -18.61 17.37 4.03
C GLN A 151 -18.48 16.09 3.21
N CYS A 152 -17.29 15.87 2.64
CA CYS A 152 -16.99 14.70 1.83
C CYS A 152 -16.00 13.80 2.56
N HIS A 153 -16.26 12.49 2.54
CA HIS A 153 -15.41 11.48 3.14
C HIS A 153 -15.05 10.40 2.13
N ASP A 154 -13.76 10.09 2.06
CA ASP A 154 -13.23 8.91 1.39
C ASP A 154 -12.81 7.90 2.47
N HIS A 155 -13.47 6.74 2.47
CA HIS A 155 -13.24 5.68 3.46
C HIS A 155 -12.31 4.58 2.94
N GLN A 156 -11.91 4.62 1.67
CA GLN A 156 -11.25 3.50 0.99
C GLN A 156 -9.82 3.82 0.55
N SER A 157 -9.42 5.10 0.45
CA SER A 157 -8.04 5.42 0.07
C SER A 157 -6.99 5.00 1.09
N ILE A 158 -5.90 4.42 0.57
CA ILE A 158 -4.69 4.14 1.32
C ILE A 158 -3.48 4.66 0.52
N PRO A 159 -2.67 5.59 1.07
CA PRO A 159 -2.85 6.26 2.36
C PRO A 159 -4.11 7.16 2.36
N PRO A 160 -4.66 7.48 3.55
CA PRO A 160 -5.76 8.42 3.64
C PRO A 160 -5.38 9.72 2.94
N GLN A 161 -6.29 10.25 2.12
CA GLN A 161 -6.16 11.56 1.52
C GLN A 161 -5.94 12.61 2.63
N ARG A 162 -4.68 12.99 2.89
CA ARG A 162 -4.39 14.17 3.69
C ARG A 162 -4.80 15.36 2.84
N THR A 163 -5.79 16.12 3.28
CA THR A 163 -6.09 17.44 2.74
C THR A 163 -5.49 18.50 3.69
N PRO A 164 -4.22 18.93 3.50
CA PRO A 164 -3.69 20.09 4.22
C PRO A 164 -4.41 21.32 3.69
N GLY A 165 -5.32 21.85 4.50
CA GLY A 165 -6.20 22.92 4.08
C GLY A 165 -7.18 22.42 3.02
N SER A 166 -8.42 22.19 3.42
CA SER A 166 -9.46 22.84 2.64
C SER A 166 -9.05 24.32 2.58
N ARG A 167 -8.31 24.72 1.55
CA ARG A 167 -8.53 26.07 1.05
C ARG A 167 -10.01 26.04 0.77
N THR A 168 -10.74 26.72 1.63
CA THR A 168 -12.14 27.00 1.45
C THR A 168 -12.22 27.55 0.04
N THR A 169 -12.52 26.71 -0.95
CA THR A 169 -13.29 27.21 -2.10
C THR A 169 -14.71 27.33 -1.57
N SER A 170 -14.85 28.19 -0.57
CA SER A 170 -16.01 29.02 -0.37
C SER A 170 -16.13 29.76 -1.67
N GLN A 171 -16.89 29.19 -2.59
CA GLN A 171 -17.68 29.88 -3.59
C GLN A 171 -18.21 28.83 -4.56
N SER A 172 -19.20 28.07 -4.10
CA SER A 172 -20.42 27.98 -4.87
C SER A 172 -21.41 28.97 -4.26
N ALA A 173 -21.14 30.27 -4.42
CA ALA A 173 -22.25 31.21 -4.39
C ALA A 173 -23.12 30.82 -5.58
N CYS A 174 -24.39 30.47 -5.36
CA CYS A 174 -25.33 30.58 -6.48
C CYS A 174 -25.26 32.04 -6.91
N PRO A 175 -24.83 32.36 -8.14
CA PRO A 175 -24.86 33.75 -8.58
C PRO A 175 -26.31 34.23 -8.44
N ALA A 176 -26.51 35.27 -7.65
CA ALA A 176 -27.73 36.05 -7.74
C ALA A 176 -27.75 36.63 -9.15
N THR A 177 -28.60 36.05 -9.99
CA THR A 177 -29.15 36.60 -11.24
C THR A 177 -28.20 37.46 -12.08
N PRO A 178 -27.62 36.97 -13.18
CA PRO A 178 -27.29 37.87 -14.28
C PRO A 178 -28.61 38.37 -14.87
N THR A 179 -28.73 39.69 -14.96
CA THR A 179 -29.75 40.45 -15.68
C THR A 179 -30.05 39.84 -17.05
N PRO A 180 -31.30 39.97 -17.57
CA PRO A 180 -31.70 39.30 -18.80
C PRO A 180 -30.87 39.82 -19.98
N PRO A 181 -30.25 38.96 -20.80
CA PRO A 181 -29.75 39.39 -22.10
C PRO A 181 -30.95 39.58 -23.04
N THR A 182 -31.06 40.80 -23.55
CA THR A 182 -31.88 41.18 -24.70
C THR A 182 -31.57 40.28 -25.90
N SER A 183 -32.64 39.71 -26.45
CA SER A 183 -32.83 39.08 -27.78
C SER A 183 -31.68 38.34 -28.49
N SER A 184 -32.03 37.14 -28.94
CA SER A 184 -31.57 36.42 -30.15
C SER A 184 -30.08 36.12 -30.29
N GLU A 185 -29.70 34.85 -30.11
CA GLU A 185 -29.29 33.95 -31.20
C GLU A 185 -28.93 32.58 -30.60
N GLN A 186 -29.58 31.51 -31.06
CA GLN A 186 -29.39 30.16 -30.51
C GLN A 186 -28.76 29.27 -31.59
N THR A 187 -27.44 29.11 -31.54
CA THR A 187 -26.68 28.17 -32.38
C THR A 187 -26.49 26.85 -31.63
N PRO A 188 -26.68 25.68 -32.27
CA PRO A 188 -26.60 24.39 -31.59
C PRO A 188 -25.13 23.96 -31.44
N GLY A 189 -24.62 23.86 -30.21
CA GLY A 189 -23.29 23.29 -29.98
C GLY A 189 -22.60 23.56 -28.63
N SER A 190 -23.12 24.43 -27.77
CA SER A 190 -22.48 24.74 -26.48
C SER A 190 -23.21 24.08 -25.31
N TRP A 191 -22.64 23.01 -24.76
CA TRP A 191 -23.09 22.43 -23.49
C TRP A 191 -22.33 23.10 -22.35
N SER A 192 -22.95 24.09 -21.71
CA SER A 192 -22.46 24.64 -20.46
C SER A 192 -22.82 23.70 -19.31
N SER A 193 -21.81 23.25 -18.57
CA SER A 193 -21.99 22.54 -17.30
C SER A 193 -22.41 23.53 -16.21
N SER A 194 -23.60 24.09 -16.35
CA SER A 194 -24.15 25.07 -15.42
C SER A 194 -25.67 25.07 -15.46
N LEU A 195 -26.28 23.92 -15.19
CA LEU A 195 -27.71 23.86 -14.97
C LEU A 195 -27.96 23.02 -13.70
N CYS A 196 -28.05 23.71 -12.55
CA CYS A 196 -29.01 23.28 -11.53
C CYS A 196 -30.39 23.59 -12.11
N PRO A 197 -31.23 22.60 -12.46
CA PRO A 197 -32.57 22.87 -12.92
C PRO A 197 -33.39 23.37 -11.71
N LYS A 198 -33.76 24.65 -11.70
CA LYS A 198 -34.56 25.25 -10.62
C LYS A 198 -36.02 24.82 -10.77
N ARG A 199 -36.58 24.19 -9.73
CA ARG A 199 -38.01 24.27 -9.43
C ARG A 199 -38.18 25.01 -8.11
N THR A 200 -38.72 26.22 -8.17
CA THR A 200 -38.93 27.08 -7.02
C THR A 200 -40.37 26.89 -6.52
N VAL A 201 -40.55 26.36 -5.31
CA VAL A 201 -41.82 26.43 -4.60
C VAL A 201 -41.50 27.04 -3.23
N GLY A 202 -42.00 28.25 -2.95
CA GLY A 202 -41.94 28.85 -1.61
C GLY A 202 -40.55 29.21 -1.06
N GLY A 203 -39.62 29.74 -1.88
CA GLY A 203 -38.33 30.27 -1.39
C GLY A 203 -37.30 29.22 -0.95
N THR A 204 -37.64 27.94 -0.99
CA THR A 204 -36.75 26.81 -0.74
C THR A 204 -36.33 26.18 -2.06
N ALA A 205 -35.02 26.03 -2.29
CA ALA A 205 -34.49 25.32 -3.45
C ALA A 205 -34.34 23.84 -3.09
N VAL A 206 -34.99 22.97 -3.88
CA VAL A 206 -34.93 21.51 -3.72
C VAL A 206 -34.16 20.93 -4.90
N TRP A 207 -33.21 20.03 -4.62
CA TRP A 207 -32.45 19.33 -5.66
C TRP A 207 -33.34 18.31 -6.38
N PRO A 208 -33.29 18.19 -7.73
CA PRO A 208 -34.01 17.14 -8.42
C PRO A 208 -33.48 15.75 -7.98
N PRO A 209 -34.34 14.74 -7.87
CA PRO A 209 -33.90 13.38 -7.59
C PRO A 209 -32.97 12.90 -8.71
N THR A 210 -31.76 12.48 -8.37
CA THR A 210 -30.87 11.82 -9.32
C THR A 210 -31.35 10.38 -9.52
N GLU A 211 -31.40 9.92 -10.76
CA GLU A 211 -31.90 8.60 -11.20
C GLU A 211 -31.08 7.40 -10.66
N SER A 212 -30.15 7.64 -9.74
CA SER A 212 -29.36 6.63 -9.03
C SER A 212 -29.17 6.92 -7.52
N GLY A 213 -29.92 7.86 -6.94
CA GLY A 213 -29.89 8.15 -5.50
C GLY A 213 -28.53 8.62 -4.94
N ARG A 214 -27.59 9.04 -5.80
CA ARG A 214 -26.25 9.52 -5.39
C ARG A 214 -25.85 10.76 -6.21
N PRO A 215 -25.53 11.89 -5.56
CA PRO A 215 -24.95 13.03 -6.25
C PRO A 215 -23.51 12.69 -6.70
N LYS A 216 -23.25 12.78 -8.01
CA LYS A 216 -21.90 12.62 -8.56
C LYS A 216 -21.18 13.97 -8.48
N CYS A 217 -20.16 14.07 -7.64
CA CYS A 217 -19.23 15.19 -7.68
C CYS A 217 -18.36 15.06 -8.94
N ALA A 218 -18.50 16.01 -9.88
CA ALA A 218 -17.63 16.06 -11.05
C ALA A 218 -16.21 16.49 -10.63
N ARG A 219 -15.20 15.78 -11.17
CA ARG A 219 -13.77 16.10 -11.00
C ARG A 219 -13.47 17.46 -11.66
N PRO A 220 -12.68 18.35 -11.05
CA PRO A 220 -12.11 19.48 -11.80
C PRO A 220 -11.15 18.92 -12.85
N LYS A 221 -11.32 19.28 -14.13
CA LYS A 221 -10.26 19.07 -15.12
C LYS A 221 -9.14 20.06 -14.79
N THR A 222 -7.95 19.53 -14.53
CA THR A 222 -6.69 20.28 -14.54
C THR A 222 -6.42 20.88 -15.91
#